data_AF-A0A1H4JTA7-F1
#
_entry.id   AF-A0A1H4JTA7-F1
#
_cell.length_a   1.000
_cell.length_b   1.000
_cell.length_c   1.000
_cell.angle_alpha   90.00
_cell.angle_beta   90.00
_cell.angle_gamma   90.00
#
_symmetry.space_group_name_H-M   'P 1'
#
loop_
_entity.id
_entity.type
_entity.pdbx_description
1 polymer ?
#
loop_
_entity_poly.entity_id
_entity_poly.type
_entity_poly.pdbx_seq_one_letter_code
_entity_poly.pdbx_strand_id
1 'polypeptide(L)'
;MTDQSGSGLFGPVTDNERRRWQIQGHAALATVLQRASAAGLTPLHWTLSDTGHLRGTVPVLDHTAEDVTAIYVAWAGFLDLATRRTAPGDHGTVHLSAIGDIPDRTGRLGHPVVISADLRPADDTEQES
;
A
#
# COMPACT_ATOMS: atom_id res chain seq x y z
N MET A 1 -41.91 14.33 -7.42
CA MET A 1 -41.73 13.07 -6.67
C MET A 1 -40.29 13.08 -6.20
N THR A 2 -40.05 13.67 -5.04
CA THR A 2 -38.72 13.90 -4.46
C THR A 2 -38.33 12.67 -3.65
N ASP A 3 -37.34 11.93 -4.14
CA ASP A 3 -36.74 10.82 -3.41
C ASP A 3 -35.75 11.39 -2.38
N GLN A 4 -36.21 11.47 -1.13
CA GLN A 4 -35.35 11.65 0.03
C GLN A 4 -34.72 10.30 0.36
N SER A 5 -33.58 10.00 -0.24
CA SER A 5 -32.78 8.83 0.13
C SER A 5 -31.47 9.27 0.77
N GLY A 6 -31.41 9.13 2.10
CA GLY A 6 -30.17 9.01 2.87
C GLY A 6 -29.53 10.32 3.32
N SER A 7 -30.04 10.90 4.41
CA SER A 7 -29.28 11.85 5.23
C SER A 7 -28.17 11.10 5.98
N GLY A 8 -27.10 10.73 5.27
CA GLY A 8 -25.81 10.46 5.92
C GLY A 8 -25.32 11.74 6.58
N LEU A 9 -24.68 11.65 7.74
CA LEU A 9 -24.17 12.78 8.52
C LEU A 9 -23.20 13.71 7.73
N PHE A 10 -22.77 13.25 6.55
CA PHE A 10 -21.90 13.91 5.60
C PHE A 10 -22.59 13.91 4.24
N GLY A 11 -22.65 15.07 3.58
CA GLY A 11 -23.20 15.19 2.22
C GLY A 11 -22.41 14.34 1.20
N PRO A 12 -22.88 14.24 -0.05
CA PRO A 12 -22.18 13.48 -1.08
C PRO A 12 -20.77 14.05 -1.30
N VAL A 13 -19.78 13.16 -1.42
CA VAL A 13 -18.40 13.56 -1.74
C VAL A 13 -18.38 14.28 -3.09
N THR A 14 -17.93 15.53 -3.06
CA THR A 14 -17.82 16.42 -4.21
C THR A 14 -16.56 16.14 -5.02
N ASP A 15 -16.55 16.56 -6.29
CA ASP A 15 -15.35 16.48 -7.13
C ASP A 15 -14.20 17.32 -6.59
N ASN A 16 -14.51 18.44 -5.92
CA ASN A 16 -13.52 19.28 -5.27
C ASN A 16 -12.84 18.57 -4.09
N GLU A 17 -13.59 17.78 -3.33
CA GLU A 17 -13.03 16.95 -2.24
C GLU A 17 -12.15 15.84 -2.79
N ARG A 18 -12.62 15.09 -3.81
CA ARG A 18 -11.80 14.08 -4.50
C ARG A 18 -10.49 14.66 -5.01
N ARG A 19 -10.56 15.79 -5.72
CA ARG A 19 -9.38 16.48 -6.26
C ARG A 19 -8.42 16.90 -5.16
N ARG A 20 -8.93 17.41 -4.04
CA ARG A 20 -8.11 17.79 -2.88
C ARG A 20 -7.38 16.58 -2.31
N TRP A 21 -8.08 15.46 -2.09
CA TRP A 21 -7.47 14.23 -1.58
C TRP A 21 -6.41 13.66 -2.52
N GLN A 22 -6.65 13.68 -3.84
CA GLN A 22 -5.65 13.24 -4.82
C GLN A 22 -4.38 14.10 -4.77
N ILE A 23 -4.52 15.43 -4.72
CA ILE A 23 -3.37 16.34 -4.62
C ILE A 23 -2.57 16.06 -3.34
N GLN A 24 -3.26 15.88 -2.21
CA GLN A 24 -2.64 15.58 -0.94
C GLN A 24 -1.94 14.21 -0.95
N GLY A 25 -2.58 13.17 -1.49
CA GLY A 25 -2.00 11.84 -1.65
C GLY A 25 -0.77 11.83 -2.54
N HIS A 26 -0.78 12.55 -3.67
CA HIS A 26 0.41 12.73 -4.52
C HIS A 26 1.54 13.44 -3.78
N ALA A 27 1.23 14.48 -3.00
CA ALA A 27 2.20 15.21 -2.20
C ALA A 27 2.84 14.32 -1.11
N ALA A 28 2.05 13.47 -0.46
CA ALA A 28 2.53 12.52 0.53
C ALA A 28 3.40 11.44 -0.13
N LEU A 29 2.96 10.87 -1.25
CA LEU A 29 3.73 9.88 -2.01
C LEU A 29 5.08 10.43 -2.47
N ALA A 30 5.13 11.66 -3.00
CA ALA A 30 6.39 12.28 -3.42
C ALA A 30 7.38 12.41 -2.25
N THR A 31 6.89 12.80 -1.07
CA THR A 31 7.71 12.89 0.16
C THR A 31 8.24 11.51 0.56
N VAL A 32 7.41 10.47 0.50
CA VAL A 32 7.80 9.09 0.80
C VAL A 32 8.88 8.61 -0.17
N LEU A 33 8.67 8.78 -1.48
CA LEU A 33 9.62 8.33 -2.50
C LEU A 33 10.97 9.04 -2.38
N GLN A 34 10.98 10.34 -2.08
CA GLN A 34 12.21 11.08 -1.86
C GLN A 34 13.00 10.54 -0.65
N ARG A 35 12.33 10.33 0.49
CA ARG A 35 12.97 9.79 1.69
C ARG A 35 13.43 8.34 1.50
N ALA A 36 12.62 7.52 0.82
CA ALA A 36 12.93 6.13 0.54
C ALA A 36 14.14 5.98 -0.40
N SER A 37 14.22 6.82 -1.43
CA SER A 37 15.39 6.88 -2.32
C SER A 37 16.66 7.27 -1.56
N ALA A 38 16.58 8.27 -0.68
CA ALA A 38 17.71 8.65 0.17
C ALA A 38 18.13 7.54 1.15
N ALA A 39 17.18 6.70 1.59
CA ALA A 39 17.43 5.53 2.43
C ALA A 39 17.86 4.27 1.65
N GLY A 40 17.93 4.34 0.32
CA GLY A 40 18.33 3.21 -0.53
C GLY A 40 17.32 2.05 -0.58
N LEU A 41 16.03 2.32 -0.34
CA LEU A 41 15.00 1.28 -0.40
C LEU A 41 14.71 0.84 -1.83
N THR A 42 14.47 -0.47 -2.01
CA THR A 42 14.01 -1.04 -3.28
C THR A 42 12.65 -0.43 -3.67
N PRO A 43 12.45 0.02 -4.93
CA PRO A 43 11.18 0.61 -5.35
C PRO A 43 9.98 -0.34 -5.21
N LEU A 44 8.82 0.22 -4.88
CA LEU A 44 7.52 -0.47 -4.92
C LEU A 44 6.68 0.05 -6.09
N HIS A 45 5.69 -0.75 -6.50
CA HIS A 45 4.61 -0.27 -7.34
C HIS A 45 3.55 0.45 -6.50
N TRP A 46 3.32 1.73 -6.78
CA TRP A 46 2.38 2.57 -6.04
C TRP A 46 1.10 2.81 -6.81
N THR A 47 -0.04 2.67 -6.14
CA THR A 47 -1.36 3.09 -6.62
C THR A 47 -1.94 4.11 -5.65
N LEU A 48 -2.56 5.16 -6.19
CA LEU A 48 -3.30 6.17 -5.43
C LEU A 48 -4.79 6.02 -5.74
N SER A 49 -5.63 5.85 -4.72
CA SER A 49 -7.09 5.79 -4.91
C SER A 49 -7.69 7.18 -5.15
N ASP A 50 -8.94 7.21 -5.59
CA ASP A 50 -9.77 8.42 -5.69
C ASP A 50 -10.05 9.10 -4.34
N THR A 51 -10.00 8.33 -3.25
CA THR A 51 -10.06 8.82 -1.86
C THR A 51 -8.71 9.25 -1.30
N GLY A 52 -7.63 9.20 -2.09
CA GLY A 52 -6.29 9.61 -1.65
C GLY A 52 -5.53 8.55 -0.83
N HIS A 53 -6.03 7.32 -0.73
CA HIS A 53 -5.33 6.22 -0.08
C HIS A 53 -4.17 5.73 -0.94
N LEU A 54 -3.05 5.41 -0.29
CA LEU A 54 -1.86 4.90 -0.96
C LEU A 54 -1.74 3.40 -0.79
N ARG A 55 -1.46 2.70 -1.89
CA ARG A 55 -1.13 1.28 -1.88
C ARG A 55 0.21 1.04 -2.53
N GLY A 56 1.17 0.54 -1.75
CA GLY A 56 2.45 0.02 -2.24
C GLY A 56 2.36 -1.49 -2.43
N THR A 57 2.90 -1.99 -3.55
CA THR A 57 3.00 -3.43 -3.82
C THR A 57 4.45 -3.78 -4.10
N VAL A 58 4.96 -4.79 -3.39
CA VAL A 58 6.30 -5.33 -3.65
C VAL A 58 6.27 -6.05 -5.00
N PRO A 59 7.16 -5.71 -5.95
CA PRO A 59 7.30 -6.47 -7.18
C PRO A 59 7.71 -7.91 -6.87
N VAL A 60 7.08 -8.89 -7.52
CA VAL A 60 7.33 -10.33 -7.23
C VAL A 60 7.97 -11.10 -8.38
N LEU A 61 7.94 -10.56 -9.61
CA LEU A 61 8.36 -11.32 -10.80
C LEU A 61 9.87 -11.57 -10.86
N ASP A 62 10.67 -10.65 -10.33
CA ASP A 62 12.14 -10.70 -10.40
C ASP A 62 12.79 -10.94 -9.02
N HIS A 63 12.01 -11.41 -8.05
CA HIS A 63 12.43 -11.53 -6.66
C HIS A 63 12.11 -12.91 -6.08
N THR A 64 13.05 -13.45 -5.31
CA THR A 64 12.78 -14.66 -4.51
C THR A 64 11.80 -14.35 -3.37
N ALA A 65 11.19 -15.38 -2.78
CA ALA A 65 10.32 -15.18 -1.61
C ALA A 65 11.05 -14.52 -0.43
N GLU A 66 12.35 -14.78 -0.28
CA GLU A 66 13.21 -14.13 0.71
C GLU A 66 13.40 -12.65 0.39
N ASP A 67 13.73 -12.31 -0.86
CA ASP A 67 13.86 -10.91 -1.31
C ASP A 67 12.55 -10.13 -1.12
N VAL A 68 11.42 -10.71 -1.52
CA VAL A 68 10.09 -10.09 -1.36
C VAL A 68 9.80 -9.81 0.12
N THR A 69 10.13 -10.76 1.00
CA THR A 69 9.96 -10.60 2.44
C THR A 69 10.87 -9.51 3.00
N ALA A 70 12.14 -9.47 2.59
CA ALA A 70 13.10 -8.46 3.01
C ALA A 70 12.68 -7.05 2.57
N ILE A 71 12.26 -6.89 1.32
CA ILE A 71 11.73 -5.62 0.79
C ILE A 71 10.49 -5.20 1.57
N TYR A 72 9.54 -6.12 1.81
CA TYR A 72 8.34 -5.86 2.59
C TYR A 72 8.68 -5.37 4.01
N VAL A 73 9.56 -6.08 4.73
CA VAL A 73 9.96 -5.72 6.10
C VAL A 73 10.66 -4.37 6.13
N ALA A 74 11.57 -4.10 5.19
CA ALA A 74 12.27 -2.82 5.10
C ALA A 74 11.30 -1.66 4.93
N TRP A 75 10.30 -1.80 4.05
CA TRP A 75 9.29 -0.76 3.83
C TRP A 75 8.33 -0.60 5.00
N ALA A 76 7.87 -1.70 5.60
CA ALA A 76 7.01 -1.65 6.77
C ALA A 76 7.71 -0.96 7.96
N GLY A 77 8.99 -1.27 8.19
CA GLY A 77 9.79 -0.62 9.23
C GLY A 77 10.10 0.85 8.92
N PHE A 78 10.44 1.17 7.66
CA PHE A 78 10.74 2.55 7.25
C PHE A 78 9.54 3.49 7.42
N LEU A 79 8.33 3.00 7.15
CA LEU A 79 7.08 3.75 7.29
C LEU A 79 6.43 3.59 8.67
N ASP A 80 7.03 2.82 9.59
CA ASP A 80 6.47 2.51 10.91
C ASP A 80 5.06 1.93 10.86
N LEU A 81 4.83 0.97 9.95
CA LEU A 81 3.53 0.36 9.71
C LEU A 81 3.31 -0.89 10.57
N ALA A 82 2.07 -1.08 11.00
CA ALA A 82 1.66 -2.30 11.67
C ALA A 82 1.57 -3.46 10.67
N THR A 83 2.42 -4.46 10.84
CA THR A 83 2.47 -5.63 9.96
C THR A 83 1.42 -6.67 10.34
N ARG A 84 0.78 -7.27 9.33
CA ARG A 84 -0.13 -8.41 9.44
C ARG A 84 0.27 -9.45 8.39
N ARG A 85 0.31 -10.71 8.82
CA ARG A 85 0.52 -11.87 7.94
C ARG A 85 -0.73 -12.72 7.93
N THR A 86 -1.19 -13.09 6.74
CA THR A 86 -2.26 -14.08 6.59
C THR A 86 -1.67 -15.49 6.65
N ALA A 87 -2.45 -16.45 7.16
CA ALA A 87 -2.09 -17.86 7.04
C ALA A 87 -2.11 -18.26 5.54
N PRO A 88 -1.28 -19.22 5.11
CA PRO A 88 -1.37 -19.75 3.75
C PRO A 88 -2.80 -20.23 3.49
N GLY A 89 -3.40 -19.76 2.40
CA GLY A 89 -4.68 -20.32 1.92
C GLY A 89 -4.48 -21.67 1.22
N ASP A 90 -5.57 -22.28 0.78
CA ASP A 90 -5.58 -23.61 0.11
C ASP A 90 -4.70 -23.69 -1.16
N HIS A 91 -4.27 -22.55 -1.69
CA HIS A 91 -3.37 -22.44 -2.86
C HIS A 91 -1.92 -22.06 -2.48
N GLY A 92 -1.54 -22.20 -1.21
CA GLY A 92 -0.16 -22.00 -0.73
C GLY A 92 0.34 -20.56 -0.76
N THR A 93 -0.42 -19.61 -1.28
CA THR A 93 -0.04 -18.19 -1.32
C THR A 93 -0.16 -17.58 0.07
N VAL A 94 0.90 -16.91 0.52
CA VAL A 94 0.91 -16.14 1.77
C VAL A 94 0.86 -14.65 1.42
N HIS A 95 -0.19 -13.97 1.89
CA HIS A 95 -0.31 -12.53 1.73
C HIS A 95 0.28 -11.81 2.95
N LEU A 96 1.23 -10.91 2.69
CA LEU A 96 1.78 -9.97 3.66
C LEU A 96 1.11 -8.61 3.47
N SER A 97 0.70 -7.97 4.56
CA SER A 97 0.08 -6.64 4.52
C SER A 97 0.53 -5.79 5.71
N ALA A 98 1.00 -4.58 5.48
CA ALA A 98 1.28 -3.59 6.52
C ALA A 98 0.38 -2.38 6.33
N ILE A 99 -0.19 -1.85 7.41
CA ILE A 99 -1.17 -0.76 7.37
C ILE A 99 -0.79 0.30 8.40
N GLY A 100 -1.00 1.56 8.05
CA GLY A 100 -0.83 2.69 8.96
C GLY A 100 -1.14 4.01 8.27
N ASP A 101 -0.65 5.09 8.86
CA ASP A 101 -0.80 6.44 8.33
C ASP A 101 0.58 7.04 8.10
N ILE A 102 0.78 7.67 6.95
CA ILE A 102 1.96 8.50 6.73
C ILE A 102 1.66 9.97 7.08
N PRO A 103 2.65 10.71 7.59
CA PRO A 103 2.49 12.14 7.83
C PRO A 103 2.34 12.88 6.51
N ASP A 104 1.44 13.87 6.50
CA ASP A 104 1.36 14.84 5.43
C ASP A 104 2.55 15.82 5.44
N ARG A 105 2.57 16.77 4.51
CA ARG A 105 3.62 17.82 4.44
C ARG A 105 3.72 18.68 5.70
N THR A 106 2.69 18.72 6.53
CA THR A 106 2.65 19.48 7.79
C THR A 106 3.00 18.62 9.00
N GLY A 107 3.34 17.34 8.79
CA GLY A 107 3.65 16.38 9.85
C GLY A 107 2.41 15.80 10.53
N ARG A 108 1.20 16.08 10.04
CA ARG A 108 -0.02 15.48 10.58
C ARG A 108 -0.21 14.09 10.00
N LEU A 109 -0.32 13.09 10.87
CA LEU A 109 -0.77 11.75 10.48
C LEU A 109 -2.19 11.85 9.91
N GLY A 110 -2.44 11.18 8.80
CA GLY A 110 -3.79 11.15 8.21
C GLY A 110 -3.86 10.74 6.75
N HIS A 111 -2.81 10.16 6.19
CA HIS A 111 -2.86 9.55 4.86
C HIS A 111 -2.75 8.04 5.02
N PRO A 112 -3.87 7.31 4.91
CA PRO A 112 -3.88 5.87 5.01
C PRO A 112 -2.98 5.26 3.94
N VAL A 113 -2.08 4.39 4.38
CA VAL A 113 -1.20 3.62 3.51
C VAL A 113 -1.33 2.13 3.80
N VAL A 114 -1.30 1.34 2.72
CA VAL A 114 -1.17 -0.11 2.79
C VAL A 114 0.02 -0.52 1.94
N ILE A 115 0.87 -1.39 2.47
CA ILE A 115 1.89 -2.10 1.68
C ILE A 115 1.54 -3.58 1.68
N SER A 116 1.57 -4.20 0.50
CA SER A 116 1.28 -5.62 0.34
C SER A 116 2.34 -6.35 -0.47
N ALA A 117 2.50 -7.64 -0.18
CA ALA A 117 3.29 -8.56 -0.97
C ALA A 117 2.62 -9.94 -1.00
N ASP A 118 2.71 -10.62 -2.15
CA ASP A 118 2.25 -12.00 -2.31
C ASP A 118 3.46 -12.91 -2.40
N LEU A 119 3.60 -13.81 -1.43
CA LEU A 119 4.57 -14.89 -1.48
C LEU A 119 3.88 -16.09 -2.12
N ARG A 120 4.25 -16.40 -3.35
CA ARG A 120 3.88 -17.67 -3.95
C ARG A 120 4.74 -18.78 -3.31
N PRO A 121 4.19 -19.99 -3.13
CA PRO A 121 5.07 -21.13 -2.92
C PRO A 121 6.08 -21.14 -4.06
N ALA A 122 7.34 -21.51 -3.77
CA ALA A 122 8.30 -21.72 -4.84
C ALA A 122 7.62 -22.65 -5.85
N ASP A 123 7.60 -22.26 -7.12
CA ASP A 123 7.33 -23.23 -8.16
C ASP A 123 8.38 -24.32 -7.91
N ASP A 124 7.93 -25.48 -7.40
CA ASP A 124 8.66 -26.72 -7.55
C ASP A 124 8.72 -26.93 -9.06
N THR A 125 9.63 -26.24 -9.75
CA THR A 125 10.12 -26.68 -11.02
C THR A 125 10.85 -27.98 -10.74
N GLU A 126 10.06 -29.05 -10.76
CA GLU A 126 10.51 -30.38 -11.12
C GLU A 126 11.43 -30.19 -12.33
N GLN A 127 12.74 -30.32 -12.09
CA GLN A 127 13.65 -30.73 -13.15
C GLN A 127 13.22 -32.14 -13.52
N GLU A 128 12.35 -32.25 -14.53
CA GLU A 128 12.13 -33.49 -15.23
C GLU A 128 13.45 -33.88 -15.93
N SER A 129 14.10 -34.87 -15.31
CA SER A 129 14.98 -35.94 -15.85
C SER A 129 16.04 -35.61 -16.91
#